data_AF-A0A949JBI1-F1
#
_entry.id   AF-A0A949JBI1-F1
#
_cell.length_a   1.000
_cell.length_b   1.000
_cell.length_c   1.000
_cell.angle_alpha   90.00
_cell.angle_beta   90.00
_cell.angle_gamma   90.00
#
_symmetry.space_group_name_H-M   'P 1'
#
loop_
_entity.id
_entity.type
_entity.pdbx_description
1 polymer ?
#
loop_
_entity_poly.entity_id
_entity_poly.type
_entity_poly.pdbx_seq_one_letter_code
_entity_poly.pdbx_strand_id
1 'polypeptide(L)'
;MTIPEINSALRSSLRSHRFSLRPEPDTRPGEEKVHLVLDDGTETFHAGWVGHRRGLWTAYAVVRPGGLFRTEEFGRYESFEDAVLDVLMSFTHVE
;
A
#
# COMPACT_ATOMS: atom_id res chain seq x y z
N MET A 1 -2.35 14.93 -5.54
CA MET A 1 -1.25 14.58 -4.60
C MET A 1 -0.20 13.80 -5.37
N THR A 2 1.10 13.99 -5.08
CA THR A 2 2.21 13.23 -5.69
C THR A 2 2.61 12.10 -4.75
N ILE A 3 2.77 10.86 -5.24
CA ILE A 3 3.24 9.74 -4.42
C ILE A 3 4.67 10.04 -3.95
N PRO A 4 5.02 9.84 -2.67
CA PRO A 4 6.39 10.02 -2.19
C PRO A 4 7.38 9.20 -3.02
N GLU A 5 8.59 9.74 -3.20
CA GLU A 5 9.61 9.01 -3.93
C GLU A 5 10.00 7.73 -3.21
N ILE A 6 10.09 6.65 -3.98
CA ILE A 6 10.64 5.36 -3.56
C ILE A 6 11.92 5.11 -4.33
N ASN A 7 12.83 4.38 -3.69
CA ASN A 7 14.10 3.96 -4.23
C ASN A 7 13.90 3.08 -5.48
N SER A 8 14.93 3.05 -6.32
CA SER A 8 14.87 2.35 -7.61
C SER A 8 14.69 0.84 -7.46
N ALA A 9 15.19 0.24 -6.39
CA ALA A 9 15.07 -1.19 -6.12
C ALA A 9 13.61 -1.58 -5.82
N LEU A 10 12.96 -0.85 -4.90
CA LEU A 10 11.55 -1.04 -4.56
C LEU A 10 10.66 -0.78 -5.77
N ARG A 11 10.92 0.29 -6.53
CA ARG A 11 10.18 0.57 -7.77
C ARG A 11 10.29 -0.57 -8.78
N SER A 12 11.49 -1.11 -8.95
CA SER A 12 11.73 -2.23 -9.86
C SER A 12 11.03 -3.50 -9.38
N SER A 13 11.08 -3.77 -8.07
CA SER A 13 10.41 -4.93 -7.47
C SER A 13 8.90 -4.86 -7.64
N LEU A 14 8.27 -3.71 -7.34
CA LEU A 14 6.84 -3.49 -7.54
C LEU A 14 6.44 -3.78 -8.98
N ARG A 15 7.18 -3.22 -9.95
CA ARG A 15 6.92 -3.45 -11.37
C ARG A 15 7.04 -4.92 -11.77
N SER A 16 8.11 -5.60 -11.34
CA SER A 16 8.33 -7.02 -11.67
C SER A 16 7.24 -7.93 -11.11
N HIS A 17 6.67 -7.58 -9.96
CA HIS A 17 5.58 -8.31 -9.31
C HIS A 17 4.20 -7.72 -9.62
N ARG A 18 4.11 -6.82 -10.62
CA ARG A 18 2.85 -6.21 -11.10
C ARG A 18 2.07 -5.43 -10.04
N PHE A 19 2.75 -4.96 -9.00
CA PHE A 19 2.20 -4.01 -8.05
C PHE A 19 2.32 -2.59 -8.58
N SER A 20 1.30 -1.78 -8.29
CA SER A 20 1.24 -0.36 -8.59
C SER A 20 0.85 0.43 -7.34
N LEU A 21 1.49 1.58 -7.17
CA LEU A 21 1.11 2.58 -6.18
C LEU A 21 0.12 3.56 -6.82
N ARG A 22 -1.05 3.76 -6.19
CA ARG A 22 -2.09 4.66 -6.70
C ARG A 22 -2.48 5.65 -5.61
N PRO A 23 -2.35 6.98 -5.82
CA PRO A 23 -2.78 7.95 -4.84
C PRO A 23 -4.31 7.94 -4.74
N GLU A 24 -4.86 8.10 -3.54
CA GLU A 24 -6.30 8.32 -3.37
C GLU A 24 -6.64 9.73 -3.90
N PRO A 25 -7.59 9.86 -4.85
CA PRO A 25 -8.04 11.17 -5.28
C PRO A 25 -8.78 11.87 -4.13
N ASP A 26 -8.60 13.20 -4.02
CA ASP A 26 -9.29 14.06 -3.03
C ASP A 26 -8.99 13.80 -1.54
N THR A 27 -7.74 13.47 -1.21
CA THR A 27 -7.31 13.44 0.19
C THR A 27 -7.21 14.87 0.76
N ARG A 28 -7.69 15.06 1.99
CA ARG A 28 -7.60 16.34 2.69
C ARG A 28 -6.12 16.72 2.91
N PRO A 29 -5.76 18.02 2.88
CA PRO A 29 -4.39 18.44 3.19
C PRO A 29 -3.91 17.86 4.53
N GLY A 30 -2.79 17.14 4.52
CA GLY A 30 -2.22 16.48 5.70
C GLY A 30 -2.68 15.04 5.95
N GLU A 31 -3.63 14.54 5.16
CA GLU A 31 -3.91 13.12 5.03
C GLU A 31 -3.45 12.70 3.64
N GLU A 32 -2.44 11.83 3.57
CA GLU A 32 -1.96 11.32 2.29
C GLU A 32 -2.22 9.83 2.26
N LYS A 33 -2.92 9.33 1.24
CA LYS A 33 -3.23 7.91 1.13
C LYS A 33 -2.77 7.36 -0.19
N VAL A 34 -2.00 6.28 -0.15
CA VAL A 34 -1.50 5.59 -1.34
C VAL A 34 -1.91 4.12 -1.25
N HIS A 35 -2.64 3.67 -2.26
CA HIS A 35 -3.07 2.29 -2.39
C HIS A 35 -2.00 1.43 -3.06
N LEU A 36 -1.81 0.22 -2.55
CA LEU A 36 -1.04 -0.83 -3.20
C LEU A 36 -2.01 -1.78 -3.90
N VAL A 37 -1.78 -1.93 -5.20
CA VAL A 37 -2.69 -2.63 -6.09
C VAL A 37 -1.92 -3.60 -6.97
N LEU A 38 -2.28 -4.88 -6.91
CA LEU A 38 -1.77 -5.94 -7.78
C LEU A 38 -2.63 -6.04 -9.05
N ASP A 39 -1.99 -6.04 -10.21
CA ASP A 39 -2.61 -6.31 -11.51
C ASP A 39 -2.20 -7.72 -11.96
N ASP A 40 -3.13 -8.68 -12.01
CA ASP A 40 -2.84 -10.05 -12.47
C ASP A 40 -3.02 -10.22 -13.99
N GLY A 41 -3.48 -9.18 -14.68
CA GLY A 41 -3.74 -9.13 -16.12
C GLY A 41 -5.18 -9.37 -16.52
N THR A 42 -6.02 -9.85 -15.60
CA THR A 42 -7.45 -10.05 -15.79
C THR A 42 -8.23 -9.13 -14.85
N GLU A 43 -7.74 -9.01 -13.62
CA GLU A 43 -8.34 -8.30 -12.51
C GLU A 43 -7.30 -7.45 -11.76
N THR A 44 -7.83 -6.56 -10.94
CA THR A 44 -7.04 -5.66 -10.10
C THR A 44 -7.39 -5.94 -8.65
N PHE A 45 -6.40 -6.38 -7.88
CA PHE A 45 -6.55 -6.68 -6.45
C PHE A 45 -5.97 -5.58 -5.59
N HIS A 46 -6.75 -5.11 -4.63
CA HIS A 46 -6.26 -4.23 -3.59
C HIS A 46 -5.48 -5.06 -2.56
N ALA A 47 -4.17 -4.83 -2.48
CA ALA A 47 -3.29 -5.49 -1.51
C ALA A 47 -3.30 -4.76 -0.16
N GLY A 48 -3.45 -3.44 -0.21
CA GLY A 48 -3.46 -2.60 0.98
C GLY A 48 -3.35 -1.12 0.63
N TRP A 49 -3.02 -0.33 1.63
CA TRP A 49 -2.73 1.08 1.47
C TRP A 49 -1.86 1.58 2.62
N VAL A 50 -1.18 2.69 2.38
CA VAL A 50 -0.43 3.42 3.39
C VAL A 50 -1.01 4.81 3.54
N GLY A 51 -1.15 5.25 4.79
CA GLY A 51 -1.70 6.55 5.16
C GLY A 51 -0.69 7.39 5.93
N HIS A 52 -0.45 8.63 5.51
CA HIS A 52 0.31 9.59 6.29
C HIS A 52 -0.63 10.33 7.24
N ARG A 53 -0.39 10.21 8.55
CA ARG A 53 -1.13 10.92 9.58
C ARG A 53 -0.17 11.35 10.68
N ARG A 54 -0.25 12.63 11.08
CA ARG A 54 0.55 13.22 12.18
C ARG A 54 2.07 13.00 12.02
N GLY A 55 2.58 13.03 10.79
CA GLY A 55 4.01 12.91 10.51
C GLY A 55 4.53 11.47 10.43
N LEU A 56 3.65 10.46 10.46
CA LEU A 56 4.01 9.06 10.33
C LEU A 56 3.22 8.38 9.22
N TRP A 57 3.86 7.45 8.52
CA TRP A 57 3.26 6.54 7.57
C TRP A 57 2.69 5.33 8.29
N THR A 58 1.46 4.98 7.98
CA THR A 58 0.71 3.92 8.65
C THR A 58 0.29 2.89 7.62
N ALA A 59 0.60 1.61 7.87
CA ALA A 59 0.33 0.51 6.94
C ALA A 59 -1.03 -0.15 7.22
N TYR A 60 -1.77 -0.47 6.15
CA TYR A 60 -3.07 -1.13 6.18
C TYR A 60 -3.16 -2.19 5.08
N ALA A 61 -3.59 -3.41 5.42
CA ALA A 61 -3.54 -4.58 4.55
C ALA A 61 -4.95 -5.08 4.28
N VAL A 62 -5.20 -5.56 3.07
CA VAL A 62 -6.51 -6.10 2.67
C VAL A 62 -6.40 -7.62 2.57
N VAL A 63 -7.23 -8.33 3.34
CA VAL A 63 -7.37 -9.79 3.26
C VAL A 63 -8.73 -10.10 2.60
N ARG A 64 -8.78 -10.98 1.58
CA ARG A 64 -10.04 -11.41 0.90
C ARG A 64 -10.53 -12.81 1.37
N PRO A 65 -11.66 -13.32 0.85
CA PRO A 65 -12.84 -13.75 1.62
C PRO A 65 -12.57 -14.95 2.55
N GLY A 66 -13.04 -14.84 3.79
CA GLY A 66 -12.56 -15.63 4.95
C GLY A 66 -11.59 -14.81 5.80
N GLY A 67 -10.87 -13.87 5.18
CA GLY A 67 -10.13 -12.82 5.86
C GLY A 67 -11.01 -11.64 6.25
N LEU A 68 -11.06 -11.32 7.54
CA LEU A 68 -11.63 -10.07 8.03
C LEU A 68 -10.82 -8.91 7.43
N PHE A 69 -11.50 -8.02 6.70
CA PHE A 69 -11.00 -6.70 6.39
C PHE A 69 -10.59 -6.03 7.71
N ARG A 70 -9.29 -5.96 7.98
CA ARG A 70 -8.78 -5.17 9.09
C ARG A 70 -8.57 -3.76 8.58
N THR A 71 -9.51 -2.89 8.94
CA THR A 71 -9.27 -1.44 9.03
C THR A 71 -8.22 -1.10 10.10
N GLU A 72 -7.78 -2.10 10.86
CA GLU A 72 -6.77 -1.95 11.88
C GLU A 72 -5.42 -1.70 11.22
N GLU A 73 -4.85 -0.56 11.59
CA GLU A 73 -3.43 -0.28 11.45
C GLU A 73 -2.62 -1.46 12.03
N PHE A 74 -1.62 -1.92 11.31
CA PHE A 74 -0.72 -2.97 11.81
C PHE A 74 0.76 -2.52 11.90
N GLY A 75 1.08 -1.32 11.40
CA GLY A 75 2.42 -0.74 11.53
C GLY A 75 2.45 0.78 11.34
N ARG A 76 3.40 1.44 12.01
CA ARG A 76 3.72 2.87 11.88
C ARG A 76 5.21 3.06 11.60
N TYR A 77 5.51 3.94 10.66
CA TYR A 77 6.83 4.12 10.08
C TYR A 77 7.12 5.61 9.87
N GLU A 78 8.38 5.99 10.03
CA GLU A 78 8.87 7.30 9.61
C GLU A 78 9.04 7.36 8.08
N SER A 79 9.27 6.21 7.45
CA SER A 79 9.49 6.08 6.01
C SER A 79 8.25 5.57 5.29
N PHE A 80 7.93 6.19 4.15
CA PHE A 80 6.92 5.69 3.22
C PHE A 80 7.30 4.30 2.68
N GLU A 81 8.58 4.08 2.38
CA GLU A 81 9.06 2.81 1.82
C GLU A 81 8.85 1.64 2.77
N ASP A 82 9.14 1.85 4.06
CA ASP A 82 9.00 0.81 5.07
C ASP A 82 7.52 0.43 5.25
N ALA A 83 6.63 1.43 5.24
CA ALA A 83 5.19 1.18 5.29
C ALA A 83 4.70 0.41 4.05
N VAL A 84 5.23 0.71 2.86
CA VAL A 84 4.90 -0.01 1.62
C VAL A 84 5.38 -1.46 1.69
N LEU A 85 6.62 -1.68 2.13
CA LEU A 85 7.19 -3.01 2.30
C LEU A 85 6.38 -3.85 3.28
N ASP A 86 5.92 -3.26 4.38
CA ASP A 86 5.14 -3.97 5.38
C ASP A 86 3.76 -4.40 4.86
N VAL A 87 3.11 -3.56 4.03
CA VAL A 87 1.91 -3.95 3.28
C VAL A 87 2.18 -5.12 2.33
N LEU A 88 3.31 -5.12 1.62
CA LEU A 88 3.66 -6.22 0.70
C LEU A 88 3.96 -7.53 1.45
N MET A 89 4.67 -7.46 2.57
CA MET A 89 4.97 -8.65 3.38
C MET A 89 3.73 -9.23 4.05
N SER A 90 2.77 -8.38 4.40
CA SER A 90 1.51 -8.78 5.02
C SER A 90 0.45 -9.20 4.01
N PHE A 91 0.66 -8.94 2.72
CA PHE A 91 -0.25 -9.34 1.66
C PHE A 91 -0.13 -10.84 1.38
N THR A 92 -1.22 -11.58 1.63
CA THR A 92 -1.33 -12.98 1.25
C THR A 92 -2.21 -13.08 -0.01
N HIS A 93 -1.61 -13.45 -1.15
CA HIS A 93 -2.34 -13.85 -2.34
C HIS A 93 -2.69 -15.34 -2.19
N VAL A 94 -3.99 -15.66 -2.14
CA VAL A 94 -4.47 -17.05 -2.16
C VAL A 94 -5.11 -17.24 -3.53
N GLU A 95 -4.55 -18.17 -4.31
CA GLU A 95 -5.05 -18.59 -5.64
C GLU A 95 -6.40 -19.33 -5.55
#